data_AF-A0A966TTP5-F1
#
_entry.id   AF-A0A966TTP5-F1
#
_cell.length_a   1.000
_cell.length_b   1.000
_cell.length_c   1.000
_cell.angle_alpha   90.00
_cell.angle_beta   90.00
_cell.angle_gamma   90.00
#
_symmetry.space_group_name_H-M   'P 1'
#
loop_
_entity.id
_entity.type
_entity.pdbx_description
1 polymer ?
#
loop_
_entity_poly.entity_id
_entity_poly.type
_entity_poly.pdbx_seq_one_letter_code
_entity_poly.pdbx_strand_id
1 'polypeptide(L)'
;MDSKELIHMVYRGTHAGASSTVSIFRRGIEQSPYADKWMTDGLMYSVYAGRLSAVGTDCDDPLDAYWKLRKNLMLYDIPER
;
A
#
# COMPACT_ATOMS: atom_id res chain seq x y z
N MET A 1 -5.66 -23.77 -1.11
CA MET A 1 -5.60 -22.40 -1.66
C MET A 1 -4.54 -21.67 -0.84
N ASP A 2 -3.49 -21.14 -1.46
CA ASP A 2 -2.32 -20.61 -0.73
C ASP A 2 -2.63 -19.20 -0.19
N SER A 3 -2.57 -19.03 1.13
CA SER A 3 -2.81 -17.75 1.81
C SER A 3 -1.79 -16.67 1.43
N LYS A 4 -0.70 -17.02 0.76
CA LYS A 4 0.34 -16.11 0.27
C LYS A 4 -0.11 -15.18 -0.88
N GLU A 5 -1.25 -15.46 -1.52
CA GLU A 5 -1.77 -14.62 -2.61
C GLU A 5 -2.75 -13.53 -2.16
N LEU A 6 -3.15 -13.57 -0.87
CA LEU A 6 -4.09 -12.64 -0.29
C LEU A 6 -3.36 -11.35 0.12
N ILE A 7 -3.86 -10.21 -0.32
CA ILE A 7 -3.31 -8.89 0.02
C ILE A 7 -4.41 -7.99 0.56
N HIS A 8 -4.09 -7.19 1.57
CA HIS A 8 -4.98 -6.15 2.08
C HIS A 8 -4.85 -4.90 1.21
N MET A 9 -5.95 -4.50 0.58
CA MET A 9 -6.03 -3.35 -0.30
C MET A 9 -6.95 -2.28 0.28
N VAL A 10 -6.55 -1.02 0.20
CA VAL A 10 -7.45 0.10 0.51
C VAL A 10 -8.32 0.38 -0.72
N TYR A 11 -9.62 0.13 -0.59
CA TYR A 11 -10.60 0.64 -1.54
C TYR A 11 -11.04 2.04 -1.08
N ARG A 12 -10.72 3.07 -1.87
CA ARG A 12 -11.29 4.40 -1.68
C ARG A 12 -12.51 4.55 -2.58
N GLY A 13 -13.69 4.54 -1.96
CA GLY A 13 -14.95 4.83 -2.61
C GLY A 13 -15.04 6.28 -3.09
N THR A 14 -16.13 6.59 -3.78
CA THR A 14 -16.35 7.88 -4.47
C THR A 14 -16.53 9.09 -3.55
N HIS A 15 -16.65 8.90 -2.22
CA HIS A 15 -16.94 9.95 -1.25
C HIS A 15 -15.89 9.98 -0.14
N ALA A 16 -15.57 11.18 0.36
CA ALA A 16 -14.70 11.35 1.51
C ALA A 16 -15.28 10.63 2.74
N GLY A 17 -14.58 9.63 3.25
CA GLY A 17 -15.03 8.75 4.35
C GLY A 17 -15.44 7.35 3.92
N ALA A 18 -15.59 7.06 2.62
CA ALA A 18 -15.88 5.72 2.10
C ALA A 18 -14.60 4.92 1.80
N SER A 19 -13.63 4.90 2.71
CA SER A 19 -12.47 4.03 2.60
C SER A 19 -12.71 2.75 3.38
N SER A 20 -12.64 1.60 2.70
CA SER A 20 -12.70 0.29 3.34
C SER A 20 -11.49 -0.55 2.94
N THR A 21 -10.93 -1.25 3.92
CA THR A 21 -9.86 -2.22 3.68
C THR A 21 -10.51 -3.52 3.24
N VAL A 22 -10.24 -3.92 1.99
CA VAL A 22 -10.75 -5.16 1.39
C VAL A 22 -9.59 -6.11 1.13
N SER A 23 -9.81 -7.40 1.36
CA SER A 23 -8.82 -8.42 1.04
C SER A 23 -9.06 -8.90 -0.39
N ILE A 24 -8.05 -8.79 -1.25
CA ILE A 24 -8.14 -9.22 -2.65
C ILE A 24 -7.03 -10.22 -2.98
N PHE A 25 -7.23 -10.99 -4.05
CA PHE A 25 -6.18 -11.83 -4.62
C PHE A 25 -5.35 -11.01 -5.61
N ARG A 26 -4.02 -11.10 -5.50
CA ARG A 26 -3.08 -10.32 -6.33
C ARG A 26 -2.95 -10.77 -7.80
N ARG A 27 -3.74 -11.73 -8.27
CA ARG A 27 -3.53 -12.38 -9.57
C ARG A 27 -3.62 -11.37 -10.72
N GLY A 28 -2.55 -11.23 -11.49
CA GLY A 28 -2.46 -10.30 -12.64
C GLY A 28 -2.03 -8.87 -12.28
N ILE A 29 -1.68 -8.61 -11.02
CA ILE A 29 -1.10 -7.34 -10.57
C ILE A 29 0.37 -7.57 -10.26
N GLU A 30 1.25 -6.73 -10.80
CA GLU A 30 2.67 -6.83 -10.51
C GLU A 30 2.99 -6.40 -9.08
N GLN A 31 4.04 -6.96 -8.53
CA GLN A 31 4.61 -6.55 -7.25
C GLN A 31 5.97 -5.86 -7.49
N SER A 32 6.34 -4.92 -6.62
CA SER A 32 7.64 -4.26 -6.71
C SER A 32 8.80 -5.24 -6.50
N PRO A 33 9.96 -5.06 -7.16
CA PRO A 33 11.19 -5.79 -6.87
C PRO A 33 11.68 -5.63 -5.42
N TYR A 34 11.25 -4.57 -4.73
CA TYR A 34 11.64 -4.31 -3.34
C TYR A 34 10.61 -4.79 -2.32
N ALA A 35 9.50 -5.41 -2.74
CA ALA A 35 8.37 -5.67 -1.87
C ALA A 35 8.72 -6.45 -0.60
N ASP A 36 9.62 -7.43 -0.69
CA ASP A 36 10.07 -8.22 0.46
C ASP A 36 10.71 -7.38 1.57
N LYS A 37 11.25 -6.19 1.24
CA LYS A 37 11.82 -5.25 2.22
C LYS A 37 10.76 -4.41 2.93
N TRP A 38 9.56 -4.31 2.35
CA TRP A 38 8.48 -3.47 2.83
C TRP A 38 7.36 -4.27 3.51
N MET A 39 7.26 -5.57 3.22
CA MET A 39 6.21 -6.43 3.77
C MET A 39 6.23 -6.44 5.29
N THR A 40 5.14 -5.97 5.88
CA THR A 40 4.88 -5.98 7.32
C THR A 40 3.45 -6.44 7.54
N ASP A 41 3.16 -7.08 8.67
CA ASP A 41 1.80 -7.45 9.04
C ASP A 41 0.90 -6.20 9.11
N GLY A 42 -0.24 -6.25 8.43
CA GLY A 42 -1.17 -5.11 8.35
C GLY A 42 -0.81 -4.03 7.33
N LEU A 43 0.27 -4.21 6.55
CA LEU A 43 0.58 -3.29 5.45
C LEU A 43 -0.53 -3.32 4.39
N MET A 44 -0.95 -2.12 4.00
CA MET A 44 -1.98 -1.91 3.01
C MET A 44 -1.39 -1.49 1.68
N TYR A 45 -1.94 -2.09 0.63
CA TYR A 45 -1.56 -1.79 -0.74
C TYR A 45 -2.66 -1.01 -1.47
N SER A 46 -2.25 -0.21 -2.44
CA SER A 46 -3.11 0.34 -3.48
C SER A 46 -2.60 -0.14 -4.83
N VAL A 47 -3.48 -0.12 -5.84
CA VAL A 47 -3.11 -0.45 -7.22
C VAL A 47 -2.81 0.85 -7.95
N TYR A 48 -1.56 1.01 -8.38
CA TYR A 48 -1.11 2.14 -9.19
C TYR A 48 -0.32 1.64 -10.39
N ALA A 49 -0.66 2.12 -11.59
CA ALA A 49 0.00 1.75 -12.85
C ALA A 49 0.12 0.23 -13.11
N GLY A 50 -0.82 -0.58 -12.62
CA GLY A 50 -0.82 -2.04 -12.76
C GLY A 50 0.07 -2.77 -11.74
N ARG A 51 0.56 -2.07 -10.71
CA ARG A 51 1.42 -2.61 -9.66
C ARG A 51 0.85 -2.32 -8.28
N LEU A 52 1.20 -3.17 -7.31
CA LEU A 52 0.94 -2.93 -5.90
C LEU A 52 1.92 -1.89 -5.35
N SER A 53 1.38 -0.83 -4.77
CA SER A 53 2.13 0.22 -4.10
C SER A 53 1.73 0.27 -2.63
N ALA A 54 2.70 0.25 -1.73
CA ALA A 54 2.47 0.37 -0.31
C ALA A 54 1.93 1.77 0.03
N VAL A 55 0.84 1.83 0.79
CA VAL A 55 0.20 3.10 1.21
C VAL A 55 0.46 3.40 2.68
N GLY A 56 0.67 2.36 3.49
CA GLY A 56 0.86 2.46 4.94
C GLY A 56 0.05 1.39 5.66
N THR A 57 -0.25 1.63 6.92
CA THR A 57 -1.08 0.78 7.78
C THR A 57 -2.38 1.51 8.15
N ASP A 58 -3.38 0.78 8.67
CA ASP A 58 -4.66 1.36 9.11
C ASP A 58 -4.50 2.43 10.21
N CYS A 59 -3.36 2.44 10.91
CA CYS A 59 -3.08 3.36 12.00
C CYS A 59 -2.23 4.57 11.61
N ASP A 60 -1.79 4.67 10.35
CA ASP A 60 -0.92 5.78 9.93
C ASP A 60 -1.74 7.07 9.72
N ASP A 61 -1.33 8.15 10.40
CA ASP A 61 -1.85 9.51 10.14
C ASP A 61 -1.17 10.11 8.90
N PRO A 62 -1.93 10.44 7.84
CA PRO A 62 -1.39 11.09 6.65
C PRO A 62 -0.71 12.45 6.94
N LEU A 63 -1.15 13.18 7.97
CA LEU A 63 -0.58 14.48 8.32
C LEU A 63 0.81 14.31 8.94
N ASP A 64 0.99 13.30 9.77
CA ASP A 64 2.29 12.94 10.33
C ASP A 64 3.27 12.50 9.25
N ALA A 65 2.82 11.66 8.31
CA ALA A 65 3.61 11.28 7.14
C ALA A 65 4.03 12.51 6.30
N TYR A 66 3.11 13.47 6.08
CA TYR A 66 3.42 14.72 5.38
C TYR A 66 4.52 15.52 6.08
N TRP A 67 4.42 15.71 7.40
CA TRP A 67 5.44 16.46 8.13
C TRP A 67 6.76 15.71 8.23
N LYS A 68 6.75 14.38 8.34
CA LYS A 68 7.95 13.54 8.30
C LYS A 68 8.69 13.68 6.97
N LEU A 69 7.96 13.70 5.85
CA LEU A 69 8.54 13.96 4.53
C LEU A 69 9.21 15.33 4.44
N ARG A 70 8.61 16.35 5.06
CA ARG A 70 9.12 17.73 5.01
C ARG A 70 10.28 18.01 5.94
N LYS A 71 10.30 17.38 7.11
CA LYS A 71 11.25 17.69 8.20
C LYS A 71 12.33 16.63 8.39
N ASN A 72 12.23 15.51 7.69
CA ASN A 72 13.11 14.36 7.86
C ASN A 72 13.24 13.59 6.53
N LEU A 73 13.63 12.32 6.60
CA LEU A 73 13.76 11.42 5.47
C LEU A 73 12.58 10.45 5.42
N MET A 74 12.08 10.19 4.21
CA MET A 74 11.21 9.06 3.90
C MET A 74 11.78 8.27 2.73
N LEU A 75 11.66 6.95 2.82
CA LEU A 75 11.95 6.04 1.72
C LEU A 75 10.63 5.65 1.08
N TYR A 76 10.60 5.54 -0.24
CA TYR A 76 9.43 5.10 -0.99
C TYR A 76 9.80 3.95 -1.92
N ASP A 77 8.88 3.00 -2.05
CA ASP A 77 8.96 1.92 -3.02
C ASP A 77 8.44 2.38 -4.38
N ILE A 78 9.26 3.15 -5.10
CA ILE A 78 8.96 3.63 -6.46
C ILE A 78 10.00 3.04 -7.41
N PRO A 79 9.83 1.79 -7.86
CA PRO A 79 10.69 1.21 -8.89
C PRO A 79 10.49 1.96 -10.22
N GLU A 80 11.60 2.34 -10.85
CA GLU A 80 11.59 2.87 -12.22
C GLU A 80 11.06 1.80 -13.20
N ARG A 81 10.46 2.26 -14.30
CA ARG A 81 10.01 1.42 -15.40
C ARG A 81 11.04 1.42 -16.52
#